data_AF-A0AA43V2Y0-F1
#
_entry.id   AF-A0AA43V2Y0-F1
#
_cell.length_a   1.000
_cell.length_b   1.000
_cell.length_c   1.000
_cell.angle_alpha   90.00
_cell.angle_beta   90.00
_cell.angle_gamma   90.00
#
_symmetry.space_group_name_H-M   'P 1'
#
loop_
_entity.id
_entity.type
_entity.pdbx_description
1 polymer ?
#
loop_
_entity_poly.entity_id
_entity_poly.type
_entity_poly.pdbx_seq_one_letter_code
_entity_poly.pdbx_strand_id
1 'polypeptide(L)'
;VETALQNVQRAKNELNGNQNVANAKTTAKNALNNLTSINNAQKEALKSQIEGATTVAGVNQVSTTASELNTAMSNLQNGINDEAATKAAQKYTDADRDKQTAYNDAVTAAKTLLDKTAGTNDNKAAVEQALQRVNTAKTALNGDARLNEAKNTAKQQLATMSHLTDAQKANLTEQIE
;
A
#
# COMPACT_ATOMS: atom_id res chain seq x y z
N VAL A 1 -27.68 -17.15 -56.08
CA VAL A 1 -27.70 -17.87 -54.79
C VAL A 1 -26.33 -18.47 -54.47
N GLU A 2 -25.72 -19.20 -55.40
CA GLU A 2 -24.40 -19.85 -55.21
C GLU A 2 -23.25 -18.88 -54.87
N THR A 3 -23.15 -17.73 -55.57
CA THR A 3 -22.20 -16.65 -55.23
C THR A 3 -22.44 -16.04 -53.85
N ALA A 4 -23.70 -15.92 -53.43
CA ALA A 4 -24.03 -15.41 -52.10
C ALA A 4 -23.63 -16.40 -51.00
N LEU A 5 -23.80 -17.70 -51.24
CA LEU A 5 -23.38 -18.76 -50.32
C LEU A 5 -21.85 -18.81 -50.18
N GLN A 6 -21.12 -18.69 -51.29
CA GLN A 6 -19.65 -18.60 -51.29
C GLN A 6 -19.14 -17.36 -50.55
N ASN A 7 -19.79 -16.21 -50.73
CA ASN A 7 -19.44 -14.98 -50.01
C ASN A 7 -19.68 -15.09 -48.50
N VAL A 8 -20.79 -15.71 -48.08
CA VAL A 8 -21.08 -15.97 -46.66
C VAL A 8 -20.06 -16.95 -46.06
N GLN A 9 -19.70 -18.00 -46.79
CA GLN A 9 -18.71 -18.96 -46.32
C GLN A 9 -17.31 -18.34 -46.18
N ARG A 10 -16.92 -17.46 -47.12
CA ARG A 10 -15.66 -16.71 -47.04
C ARG A 10 -15.67 -15.75 -45.84
N ALA A 11 -16.71 -14.96 -45.67
CA ALA A 11 -16.83 -14.03 -44.53
C ALA A 11 -16.81 -14.76 -43.18
N LYS A 12 -17.43 -15.95 -43.10
CA LYS A 12 -17.38 -16.81 -41.90
C LYS A 12 -15.95 -17.32 -41.63
N ASN A 13 -15.22 -17.72 -42.67
CA ASN A 13 -13.84 -18.19 -42.53
C ASN A 13 -12.87 -17.04 -42.22
N GLU A 14 -13.19 -15.81 -42.60
CA GLU A 14 -12.45 -14.59 -42.27
C GLU A 14 -12.68 -14.11 -40.82
N LEU A 15 -13.63 -14.69 -40.08
CA LEU A 15 -13.81 -14.39 -38.66
C LEU A 15 -12.61 -14.89 -37.85
N ASN A 16 -11.67 -13.98 -37.58
CA ASN A 16 -10.43 -14.23 -36.84
C ASN A 16 -10.55 -13.99 -35.32
N GLY A 17 -11.77 -13.99 -34.77
CA GLY A 17 -12.03 -13.66 -33.36
C GLY A 17 -11.21 -14.50 -32.37
N ASN A 18 -11.13 -15.81 -32.59
CA ASN A 18 -10.34 -16.72 -31.73
C ASN A 18 -8.84 -16.40 -31.79
N GLN A 19 -8.32 -16.06 -32.97
CA GLN A 19 -6.92 -15.65 -33.14
C GLN A 19 -6.64 -14.33 -32.43
N ASN A 20 -7.55 -13.35 -32.53
CA ASN A 20 -7.42 -12.07 -31.86
C ASN A 20 -7.38 -12.23 -30.34
N VAL A 21 -8.22 -13.11 -29.79
CA VAL A 21 -8.22 -13.43 -28.35
C VAL A 21 -6.92 -14.11 -27.94
N ALA A 22 -6.42 -15.08 -28.72
CA ALA A 22 -5.14 -15.74 -28.45
C ALA A 22 -3.97 -14.75 -28.43
N ASN A 23 -3.91 -13.84 -29.42
CA ASN A 23 -2.91 -12.78 -29.48
C ASN A 23 -3.00 -11.84 -28.28
N ALA A 24 -4.21 -11.40 -27.92
CA ALA A 24 -4.44 -10.56 -26.76
C ALA A 24 -3.95 -11.24 -25.47
N LYS A 25 -4.24 -12.54 -25.28
CA LYS A 25 -3.76 -13.31 -24.12
C LYS A 25 -2.24 -13.34 -24.04
N THR A 26 -1.56 -13.59 -25.16
CA THR A 26 -0.08 -13.59 -25.21
C THR A 26 0.48 -12.24 -24.79
N THR A 27 -0.04 -11.15 -25.34
CA THR A 27 0.38 -9.79 -24.96
C THR A 27 0.12 -9.51 -23.48
N ALA A 28 -1.07 -9.85 -22.97
CA ALA A 28 -1.43 -9.65 -21.57
C ALA A 28 -0.54 -10.44 -20.61
N LYS A 29 -0.24 -11.72 -20.92
CA LYS A 29 0.68 -12.53 -20.11
C LYS A 29 2.10 -11.95 -20.08
N ASN A 30 2.59 -11.46 -21.22
CA ASN A 30 3.90 -10.81 -21.28
C ASN A 30 3.93 -9.52 -20.44
N ALA A 31 2.89 -8.68 -20.57
CA ALA A 31 2.75 -7.48 -19.75
C ALA A 31 2.69 -7.81 -18.25
N LEU A 32 1.87 -8.80 -17.86
CA LEU A 32 1.75 -9.29 -16.49
C LEU A 32 3.09 -9.78 -15.93
N ASN A 33 3.89 -10.50 -16.72
CA ASN A 33 5.20 -10.98 -16.29
C ASN A 33 6.15 -9.82 -15.96
N ASN A 34 6.06 -8.70 -16.68
CA ASN A 34 6.86 -7.50 -16.46
C ASN A 34 6.40 -6.65 -15.26
N LEU A 35 5.26 -6.95 -14.64
CA LEU A 35 4.81 -6.29 -13.41
C LEU A 35 5.65 -6.76 -12.22
N THR A 36 6.30 -5.81 -11.54
CA THR A 36 7.31 -6.07 -10.52
C THR A 36 6.82 -5.88 -9.09
N SER A 37 5.68 -5.21 -8.86
CA SER A 37 5.20 -4.83 -7.52
C SER A 37 4.16 -5.80 -6.96
N ILE A 38 3.34 -6.43 -7.80
CA ILE A 38 2.44 -7.51 -7.35
C ILE A 38 3.20 -8.74 -6.83
N ASN A 39 2.59 -9.49 -5.90
CA ASN A 39 3.13 -10.73 -5.37
C ASN A 39 2.81 -11.94 -6.28
N ASN A 40 3.38 -13.11 -5.97
CA ASN A 40 3.22 -14.31 -6.79
C ASN A 40 1.77 -14.81 -6.83
N ALA A 41 1.05 -14.77 -5.69
CA ALA A 41 -0.34 -15.20 -5.63
C ALA A 41 -1.26 -14.34 -6.51
N GLN A 42 -1.08 -13.02 -6.48
CA GLN A 42 -1.77 -12.07 -7.36
C GLN A 42 -1.43 -12.32 -8.84
N LYS A 43 -0.15 -12.53 -9.15
CA LYS A 43 0.30 -12.80 -10.52
C LYS A 43 -0.31 -14.08 -11.08
N GLU A 44 -0.34 -15.17 -10.31
CA GLU A 44 -0.95 -16.42 -10.75
C GLU A 44 -2.47 -16.30 -10.94
N ALA A 45 -3.17 -15.60 -10.04
CA ALA A 45 -4.61 -15.35 -10.18
C ALA A 45 -4.94 -14.55 -11.45
N LEU A 46 -4.19 -13.48 -11.72
CA LEU A 46 -4.35 -12.66 -12.93
C LEU A 46 -4.02 -13.46 -14.20
N LYS A 47 -3.01 -14.31 -14.17
CA LYS A 47 -2.66 -15.20 -15.28
C LYS A 47 -3.79 -16.17 -15.60
N SER A 48 -4.39 -16.78 -14.58
CA SER A 48 -5.56 -17.65 -14.74
C SER A 48 -6.76 -16.90 -15.33
N GLN A 49 -7.01 -15.66 -14.90
CA GLN A 49 -8.08 -14.81 -15.47
C GLN A 49 -7.82 -14.47 -16.95
N ILE A 50 -6.57 -14.17 -17.33
CA ILE A 50 -6.19 -13.97 -18.74
C ILE A 50 -6.45 -15.25 -19.55
N GLU A 51 -6.11 -16.42 -19.00
CA GLU A 51 -6.32 -17.71 -19.66
C GLU A 51 -7.80 -18.05 -19.83
N GLY A 52 -8.64 -17.70 -18.84
CA GLY A 52 -10.09 -17.93 -18.88
C GLY A 52 -10.88 -16.95 -19.75
N ALA A 53 -10.34 -15.77 -20.06
CA ALA A 53 -11.04 -14.76 -20.86
C ALA A 53 -11.38 -15.26 -22.29
N THR A 54 -12.60 -15.03 -22.76
CA THR A 54 -13.08 -15.50 -24.07
C THR A 54 -13.16 -14.40 -25.13
N THR A 55 -12.93 -13.14 -24.73
CA THR A 55 -12.98 -11.97 -25.61
C THR A 55 -11.75 -11.09 -25.42
N VAL A 56 -11.38 -10.33 -26.44
CA VAL A 56 -10.27 -9.36 -26.38
C VAL A 56 -10.55 -8.31 -25.29
N ALA A 57 -11.79 -7.83 -25.20
CA ALA A 57 -12.21 -6.88 -24.17
C ALA A 57 -12.01 -7.45 -22.74
N GLY A 58 -12.35 -8.72 -22.52
CA GLY A 58 -12.12 -9.40 -21.25
C GLY A 58 -10.63 -9.48 -20.90
N VAL A 59 -9.77 -9.84 -21.86
CA VAL A 59 -8.31 -9.86 -21.67
C VAL A 59 -7.77 -8.47 -21.33
N ASN A 60 -8.26 -7.43 -22.02
CA ASN A 60 -7.87 -6.04 -21.76
C ASN A 60 -8.29 -5.59 -20.36
N GLN A 61 -9.50 -5.95 -19.90
CA GLN A 61 -9.96 -5.62 -18.55
C GLN A 61 -9.08 -6.24 -17.46
N VAL A 62 -8.67 -7.51 -17.63
CA VAL A 62 -7.75 -8.17 -16.69
C VAL A 62 -6.38 -7.48 -16.72
N SER A 63 -5.92 -7.05 -17.89
CA SER A 63 -4.64 -6.32 -18.03
C SER A 63 -4.66 -4.97 -17.32
N THR A 64 -5.75 -4.21 -17.43
CA THR A 64 -5.97 -2.97 -16.68
C THR A 64 -5.97 -3.24 -15.18
N THR A 65 -6.72 -4.26 -14.74
CA THR A 65 -6.77 -4.68 -13.32
C THR A 65 -5.38 -5.02 -12.77
N ALA A 66 -4.58 -5.75 -13.55
CA ALA A 66 -3.20 -6.10 -13.19
C ALA A 66 -2.31 -4.86 -13.03
N SER A 67 -2.42 -3.91 -13.97
CA SER A 67 -1.65 -2.66 -13.93
C SER A 67 -2.01 -1.80 -12.71
N GLU A 68 -3.31 -1.64 -12.44
CA GLU A 68 -3.80 -0.88 -11.29
C GLU A 68 -3.39 -1.52 -9.95
N LEU A 69 -3.50 -2.84 -9.84
CA LEU A 69 -3.05 -3.57 -8.66
C LEU A 69 -1.54 -3.42 -8.45
N ASN A 70 -0.76 -3.48 -9.52
CA ASN A 70 0.69 -3.26 -9.46
C ASN A 70 1.04 -1.85 -8.96
N THR A 71 0.31 -0.83 -9.42
CA THR A 71 0.47 0.54 -8.94
C THR A 71 0.10 0.65 -7.45
N ALA A 72 -1.01 0.06 -7.01
CA ALA A 72 -1.41 0.06 -5.61
C ALA A 72 -0.35 -0.63 -4.71
N MET A 73 0.20 -1.76 -5.16
CA MET A 73 1.27 -2.47 -4.45
C MET A 73 2.55 -1.64 -4.38
N SER A 74 2.93 -0.95 -5.46
CA SER A 74 4.06 -0.02 -5.46
C SER A 74 3.87 1.13 -4.47
N ASN A 75 2.66 1.70 -4.43
CA ASN A 75 2.31 2.75 -3.48
C ASN A 75 2.35 2.25 -2.03
N LEU A 76 1.89 1.03 -1.76
CA LEU A 76 1.99 0.40 -0.44
C LEU A 76 3.44 0.24 0.00
N GLN A 77 4.32 -0.23 -0.90
CA GLN A 77 5.77 -0.33 -0.64
C GLN A 77 6.35 1.05 -0.30
N ASN A 78 6.06 2.06 -1.12
CA ASN A 78 6.53 3.43 -0.88
C ASN A 78 6.04 3.99 0.45
N GLY A 79 4.79 3.70 0.84
CA GLY A 79 4.19 4.16 2.10
C GLY A 79 4.87 3.62 3.37
N ILE A 80 5.64 2.53 3.26
CA ILE A 80 6.37 1.95 4.40
C ILE A 80 7.89 2.11 4.31
N ASN A 81 8.43 2.69 3.23
CA ASN A 81 9.88 2.81 3.02
C ASN A 81 10.59 3.63 4.11
N ASP A 82 9.88 4.57 4.75
CA ASP A 82 10.43 5.42 5.81
C ASP A 82 10.14 4.89 7.22
N GLU A 83 9.81 3.60 7.36
CA GLU A 83 9.57 2.96 8.65
C GLU A 83 10.71 3.17 9.65
N ALA A 84 11.96 2.95 9.22
CA ALA A 84 13.12 3.09 10.10
C ALA A 84 13.29 4.53 10.61
N ALA A 85 13.13 5.51 9.72
CA ALA A 85 13.17 6.93 10.09
C ALA A 85 12.02 7.32 11.01
N THR A 86 10.82 6.81 10.74
CA THR A 86 9.63 7.04 11.59
C THR A 86 9.86 6.48 12.99
N LYS A 87 10.41 5.26 13.12
CA LYS A 87 10.69 4.62 14.42
C LYS A 87 11.81 5.28 15.22
N ALA A 88 12.75 5.95 14.54
CA ALA A 88 13.82 6.70 15.19
C ALA A 88 13.38 8.11 15.64
N ALA A 89 12.29 8.64 15.06
CA ALA A 89 11.80 9.98 15.38
C ALA A 89 11.13 10.02 16.75
N GLN A 90 11.30 11.15 17.45
CA GLN A 90 10.67 11.44 18.74
C GLN A 90 9.15 11.26 18.70
N LYS A 91 8.53 11.65 17.57
CA LYS A 91 7.11 11.46 17.30
C LYS A 91 6.66 10.02 17.52
N TYR A 92 7.51 9.02 17.28
CA TYR A 92 7.26 7.62 17.59
C TYR A 92 7.78 7.22 18.98
N THR A 93 9.02 7.54 19.34
CA THR A 93 9.63 7.03 20.59
C THR A 93 8.87 7.43 21.84
N ASP A 94 8.33 8.65 21.84
CA ASP A 94 7.60 9.22 22.97
C ASP A 94 6.08 9.06 22.82
N ALA A 95 5.63 8.44 21.72
CA ALA A 95 4.21 8.19 21.50
C ALA A 95 3.65 7.21 22.51
N ASP A 96 2.33 7.26 22.68
CA ASP A 96 1.65 6.25 23.47
C ASP A 96 1.87 4.84 22.92
N ARG A 97 1.96 3.89 23.83
CA ARG A 97 2.21 2.48 23.49
C ARG A 97 1.17 1.90 22.56
N ASP A 98 -0.11 2.25 22.71
CA ASP A 98 -1.19 1.82 21.81
C ASP A 98 -0.98 2.33 20.37
N LYS A 99 -0.50 3.57 20.21
CA LYS A 99 -0.23 4.19 18.91
C LYS A 99 1.03 3.62 18.25
N GLN A 100 2.06 3.35 19.04
CA GLN A 100 3.25 2.62 18.56
C GLN A 100 2.85 1.23 18.05
N THR A 101 2.05 0.48 18.82
CA THR A 101 1.53 -0.83 18.42
C THR A 101 0.71 -0.72 17.14
N ALA A 102 -0.24 0.22 17.05
CA ALA A 102 -1.06 0.40 15.85
C ALA A 102 -0.22 0.68 14.59
N TYR A 103 0.83 1.50 14.71
CA TYR A 103 1.76 1.74 13.60
C TYR A 103 2.54 0.48 13.22
N ASN A 104 3.09 -0.24 14.19
CA ASN A 104 3.83 -1.48 13.96
C ASN A 104 2.96 -2.57 13.32
N ASP A 105 1.73 -2.72 13.77
CA ASP A 105 0.79 -3.71 13.24
C ASP A 105 0.39 -3.36 11.81
N ALA A 106 0.12 -2.08 11.52
CA ALA A 106 -0.19 -1.63 10.17
C ALA A 106 0.98 -1.86 9.20
N VAL A 107 2.22 -1.56 9.63
CA VAL A 107 3.42 -1.80 8.82
C VAL A 107 3.68 -3.29 8.64
N THR A 108 3.46 -4.11 9.67
CA THR A 108 3.59 -5.57 9.57
C THR A 108 2.59 -6.15 8.58
N ALA A 109 1.32 -5.75 8.66
CA ALA A 109 0.29 -6.16 7.71
C ALA A 109 0.63 -5.74 6.26
N ALA A 110 1.15 -4.53 6.07
CA ALA A 110 1.62 -4.06 4.77
C ALA A 110 2.77 -4.93 4.24
N LYS A 111 3.76 -5.28 5.08
CA LYS A 111 4.86 -6.19 4.71
C LYS A 111 4.37 -7.57 4.32
N THR A 112 3.39 -8.13 5.03
CA THR A 112 2.79 -9.43 4.69
C THR A 112 2.13 -9.40 3.30
N LEU A 113 1.42 -8.33 2.96
CA LEU A 113 0.82 -8.17 1.63
C LEU A 113 1.87 -8.05 0.53
N LEU A 114 2.93 -7.27 0.79
CA LEU A 114 4.04 -7.01 -0.13
C LEU A 114 4.97 -8.19 -0.33
N ASP A 115 4.97 -9.16 0.60
CA ASP A 115 5.80 -10.34 0.51
C ASP A 115 5.57 -11.06 -0.82
N LYS A 116 6.66 -11.22 -1.59
CA LYS A 116 6.58 -11.76 -2.94
C LYS A 116 6.15 -13.21 -2.98
N THR A 117 6.55 -14.00 -2.00
CA THR A 117 6.39 -15.45 -2.00
C THR A 117 5.23 -15.88 -1.12
N ALA A 118 5.06 -15.25 0.04
CA ALA A 118 4.06 -15.58 1.05
C ALA A 118 2.84 -14.64 1.03
N GLY A 119 2.85 -13.57 0.23
CA GLY A 119 1.72 -12.67 0.09
C GLY A 119 0.48 -13.36 -0.48
N THR A 120 -0.70 -12.95 -0.01
CA THR A 120 -2.00 -13.45 -0.45
C THR A 120 -2.48 -12.76 -1.73
N ASN A 121 -3.47 -13.35 -2.40
CA ASN A 121 -4.10 -12.78 -3.60
C ASN A 121 -5.07 -11.64 -3.24
N ASP A 122 -4.55 -10.56 -2.64
CA ASP A 122 -5.35 -9.39 -2.28
C ASP A 122 -5.64 -8.52 -3.50
N ASN A 123 -6.85 -7.98 -3.54
CA ASN A 123 -7.27 -7.07 -4.59
C ASN A 123 -6.80 -5.63 -4.31
N LYS A 124 -6.99 -4.75 -5.30
CA LYS A 124 -6.58 -3.34 -5.24
C LYS A 124 -7.12 -2.63 -3.98
N ALA A 125 -8.39 -2.82 -3.67
CA ALA A 125 -9.03 -2.15 -2.53
C ALA A 125 -8.42 -2.58 -1.19
N ALA A 126 -8.10 -3.86 -1.01
CA ALA A 126 -7.45 -4.36 0.20
C ALA A 126 -6.04 -3.77 0.37
N VAL A 127 -5.28 -3.67 -0.73
CA VAL A 127 -3.95 -3.04 -0.74
C VAL A 127 -4.03 -1.54 -0.40
N GLU A 128 -4.99 -0.82 -0.98
CA GLU A 128 -5.22 0.60 -0.68
C GLU A 128 -5.65 0.82 0.78
N GLN A 129 -6.48 -0.09 1.33
CA GLN A 129 -6.86 -0.04 2.74
C GLN A 129 -5.67 -0.31 3.67
N ALA A 130 -4.73 -1.17 3.29
CA ALA A 130 -3.50 -1.37 4.06
C ALA A 130 -2.64 -0.10 4.08
N LEU A 131 -2.49 0.56 2.92
CA LEU A 131 -1.77 1.84 2.83
C LEU A 131 -2.45 2.91 3.69
N GLN A 132 -3.79 3.01 3.63
CA GLN A 132 -4.53 3.96 4.45
C GLN A 132 -4.34 3.69 5.95
N ARG A 133 -4.29 2.41 6.37
CA ARG A 133 -4.02 2.03 7.77
C ARG A 133 -2.63 2.47 8.22
N VAL A 134 -1.60 2.25 7.39
CA VAL A 134 -0.23 2.74 7.67
C VAL A 134 -0.23 4.25 7.84
N ASN A 135 -0.81 4.99 6.89
CA ASN A 135 -0.84 6.46 6.94
C ASN A 135 -1.59 6.99 8.16
N THR A 136 -2.74 6.37 8.48
CA THR A 136 -3.57 6.77 9.63
C THR A 136 -2.82 6.53 10.94
N ALA A 137 -2.23 5.35 11.13
CA ALA A 137 -1.49 5.02 12.33
C ALA A 137 -0.23 5.90 12.49
N LYS A 138 0.46 6.19 11.39
CA LYS A 138 1.63 7.09 11.38
C LYS A 138 1.27 8.50 11.78
N THR A 139 0.17 9.04 11.27
CA THR A 139 -0.32 10.38 11.64
C THR A 139 -0.78 10.42 13.10
N ALA A 140 -1.33 9.31 13.61
CA ALA A 140 -1.78 9.20 14.99
C ALA A 140 -0.64 9.18 16.02
N LEU A 141 0.60 8.89 15.63
CA LEU A 141 1.77 8.97 16.51
C LEU A 141 1.86 10.36 17.17
N ASN A 142 1.93 10.38 18.49
CA ASN A 142 1.73 11.59 19.31
C ASN A 142 2.92 11.92 20.23
N GLY A 143 4.12 11.42 19.93
CA GLY A 143 5.29 11.63 20.79
C GLY A 143 5.64 13.09 21.04
N ASP A 144 5.54 13.95 20.03
CA ASP A 144 5.81 15.38 20.21
C ASP A 144 4.79 16.05 21.17
N ALA A 145 3.53 15.62 21.13
CA ALA A 145 2.51 16.10 22.05
C ALA A 145 2.79 15.62 23.48
N ARG A 146 3.23 14.36 23.63
CA ARG A 146 3.61 13.79 24.92
C ARG A 146 4.82 14.48 25.53
N LEU A 147 5.84 14.77 24.74
CA LEU A 147 6.99 15.54 25.21
C LEU A 147 6.56 16.93 25.69
N ASN A 148 5.74 17.64 24.91
CA ASN A 148 5.26 18.97 25.29
C ASN A 148 4.41 18.94 26.57
N GLU A 149 3.55 17.94 26.73
CA GLU A 149 2.77 17.71 27.96
C GLU A 149 3.69 17.47 29.17
N ALA A 150 4.73 16.65 29.00
CA ALA A 150 5.71 16.37 30.05
C ALA A 150 6.50 17.64 30.44
N LYS A 151 6.95 18.44 29.47
CA LYS A 151 7.62 19.73 29.70
C LYS A 151 6.72 20.69 30.47
N ASN A 152 5.46 20.83 30.06
CA ASN A 152 4.51 21.70 30.75
C ASN A 152 4.23 21.23 32.18
N THR A 153 4.08 19.93 32.39
CA THR A 153 3.90 19.34 33.72
C THR A 153 5.11 19.60 34.62
N ALA A 154 6.33 19.41 34.10
CA ALA A 154 7.56 19.68 34.83
C ALA A 154 7.67 21.17 35.23
N LYS A 155 7.34 22.09 34.32
CA LYS A 155 7.31 23.54 34.60
C LYS A 155 6.29 23.89 35.70
N GLN A 156 5.10 23.31 35.65
CA GLN A 156 4.08 23.53 36.68
C GLN A 156 4.53 23.00 38.05
N GLN A 157 5.13 21.81 38.10
CA GLN A 157 5.67 21.26 39.34
C GLN A 157 6.80 22.13 39.90
N LEU A 158 7.73 22.56 39.05
CA LEU A 158 8.84 23.43 39.41
C LEU A 158 8.36 24.75 40.04
N ALA A 159 7.29 25.35 39.50
CA ALA A 159 6.71 26.57 40.04
C ALA A 159 6.24 26.40 41.51
N THR A 160 5.71 25.22 41.86
CA THR A 160 5.22 24.91 43.22
C THR A 160 6.30 24.59 44.25
N MET A 161 7.56 24.40 43.84
CA MET A 161 8.65 24.06 44.76
C MET A 161 9.02 25.23 45.67
N SER A 162 8.73 25.12 46.96
CA SER A 162 8.92 26.20 47.95
C SER A 162 10.37 26.36 48.43
N HIS A 163 11.24 25.38 48.19
CA HIS A 163 12.64 25.39 48.63
C HIS A 163 13.62 25.94 47.58
N LEU A 164 13.13 26.33 46.39
CA LEU A 164 13.94 26.89 45.32
C LEU A 164 13.74 28.41 45.23
N THR A 165 14.83 29.13 44.97
CA THR A 165 14.77 30.56 44.65
C THR A 165 14.23 30.78 43.24
N ASP A 166 13.74 31.99 42.95
CA ASP A 166 13.24 32.34 41.63
C ASP A 166 14.33 32.20 40.55
N ALA A 167 15.58 32.53 40.87
CA ALA A 167 16.72 32.35 39.97
C ALA A 167 16.99 30.86 39.67
N GLN A 168 16.87 29.99 40.68
CA GLN A 168 17.00 28.53 40.48
C GLN A 168 15.85 27.99 39.62
N LYS A 169 14.62 28.46 39.84
CA LYS A 169 13.46 28.07 39.02
C LYS A 169 13.58 28.55 37.58
N ALA A 170 14.06 29.77 37.34
CA ALA A 170 14.27 30.28 35.99
C ALA A 170 15.29 29.42 35.21
N ASN A 171 16.44 29.12 35.84
CA ASN A 171 17.46 28.27 35.21
C ASN A 171 16.95 26.86 34.89
N LEU A 172 16.21 26.23 35.80
CA LEU A 172 15.64 24.91 35.57
C LEU A 172 14.52 24.93 34.51
N THR A 173 13.78 26.04 34.38
CA THR A 173 12.77 26.21 33.33
C THR A 173 13.42 26.22 31.94
N GLU A 174 14.57 26.90 31.78
CA GLU A 174 15.34 26.90 30.53
C GLU A 174 15.86 25.51 30.16
N GLN A 175 16.22 24.69 31.16
CA GLN A 175 16.66 23.30 30.93
C GLN A 175 15.53 22.35 30.52
N ILE A 176 14.26 22.71 30.75
CA ILE A 176 13.10 21.89 30.37
C ILE A 176 12.72 22.11 28.89
N GLU A 177 13.16 23.20 28.25
CA GLU A 177 12.95 23.46 26.82
C GLU A 177 13.77 22.54 25.91
#